data_AF-A0A8H3GSU8-F1
#
_entry.id   AF-A0A8H3GSU8-F1
#
_cell.length_a   1.000
_cell.length_b   1.000
_cell.length_c   1.000
_cell.angle_alpha   90.00
_cell.angle_beta   90.00
_cell.angle_gamma   90.00
#
_symmetry.space_group_name_H-M   'P 1'
#
loop_
_entity.id
_entity.type
_entity.pdbx_description
1 polymer ?
#
loop_
_entity_poly.entity_id
_entity_poly.type
_entity_poly.pdbx_seq_one_letter_code
_entity_poly.pdbx_strand_id
1 'polypeptide(L)' 'MSYSNKQLTVKGNTGYKTNSKVGTVTFLGVSESPKAVYLNSNKADSSSWKHDSSAKTVTLTVGKALGGFTARLA' A
#
# COMPACT_ATOMS: atom_id res chain seq x y z
N MET A 1 -2.93 5.43 19.13
CA MET A 1 -3.24 5.74 17.72
C MET A 1 -2.09 5.18 16.86
N SER A 2 -2.03 3.87 16.68
CA SER A 2 -0.74 3.16 16.82
C SER A 2 -0.24 2.47 15.54
N TYR A 3 -0.18 3.20 14.43
CA TYR A 3 0.59 2.75 13.27
C TYR A 3 1.79 3.69 13.13
N SER A 4 3.02 3.21 13.33
CA SER A 4 4.22 4.04 13.08
C SER A 4 4.42 4.29 11.58
N ASN A 5 4.00 3.35 10.72
CA ASN A 5 4.19 3.41 9.27
C ASN A 5 2.84 3.44 8.54
N LYS A 6 2.13 4.58 8.61
CA LYS A 6 0.81 4.74 7.98
C LYS A 6 0.86 4.97 6.47
N GLN A 7 2.00 5.34 5.93
CA GLN A 7 2.07 5.83 4.55
C GLN A 7 3.37 5.42 3.89
N LEU A 8 3.26 4.94 2.66
CA LEU A 8 4.37 4.75 1.74
C LEU A 8 4.10 5.61 0.51
N THR A 9 5.03 6.49 0.19
CA THR A 9 5.02 7.25 -1.06
C THR A 9 6.20 6.79 -1.90
N VAL A 10 5.91 6.17 -3.03
CA VAL A 10 6.90 5.83 -4.05
C VAL A 10 6.95 6.99 -5.04
N LYS A 11 8.12 7.60 -5.18
CA LYS A 11 8.42 8.60 -6.20
C LYS A 11 9.55 8.05 -7.04
N GLY A 12 9.46 8.20 -8.36
CA GLY A 12 10.52 7.75 -9.23
C GLY A 12 10.17 7.98 -10.69
N ASN A 13 11.21 8.21 -11.48
CA ASN A 13 11.17 8.08 -12.92
C ASN A 13 12.12 6.94 -13.28
N THR A 14 11.65 5.95 -14.04
CA THR A 14 12.54 4.89 -14.51
C THR A 14 13.39 5.46 -15.63
N GLY A 15 14.72 5.34 -15.55
CA GLY A 15 15.65 5.84 -16.57
C GLY A 15 15.55 5.13 -17.93
N TYR A 16 14.62 4.19 -18.07
CA TYR A 16 14.30 3.44 -19.26
C TYR A 16 12.79 3.17 -19.31
N LYS A 17 12.26 2.93 -20.52
CA LYS A 17 10.85 2.54 -20.69
C LYS A 17 10.66 1.12 -20.17
N THR A 18 9.71 0.93 -19.26
CA THR A 18 9.35 -0.38 -18.73
C THR A 18 7.84 -0.50 -18.53
N ASN A 19 7.31 -1.70 -18.75
CA ASN A 19 5.92 -2.06 -18.42
C ASN A 19 5.79 -2.66 -17.00
N SER A 20 6.88 -2.69 -16.23
CA SER A 20 6.88 -3.18 -14.86
C SER A 20 5.95 -2.34 -13.97
N LYS A 21 5.26 -3.04 -13.06
CA LYS A 21 4.32 -2.46 -12.12
C LYS A 21 4.64 -2.94 -10.71
N VAL A 22 4.33 -2.11 -9.71
CA VAL A 22 4.26 -2.56 -8.34
C VAL A 22 2.97 -3.36 -8.18
N GLY A 23 3.11 -4.67 -7.98
CA GLY A 23 1.98 -5.56 -7.76
C GLY A 23 1.36 -5.37 -6.39
N THR A 24 2.18 -5.42 -5.34
CA THR A 24 1.72 -5.49 -3.95
C THR A 24 2.57 -4.61 -3.04
N VAL A 25 1.95 -4.01 -2.04
CA VAL A 25 2.60 -3.32 -0.91
C VAL A 25 2.19 -3.99 0.38
N THR A 26 3.16 -4.36 1.20
CA THR A 26 2.92 -4.97 2.51
C THR A 26 3.40 -4.02 3.61
N PHE A 27 2.46 -3.54 4.42
CA PHE A 27 2.74 -2.78 5.64
C PHE A 27 3.00 -3.77 6.78
N LEU A 28 4.13 -3.60 7.46
CA LEU A 28 4.51 -4.43 8.61
C LEU A 28 4.23 -3.70 9.93
N GLY A 29 4.00 -4.46 11.01
CA GLY A 29 3.76 -3.91 12.34
C GLY A 29 2.37 -3.33 12.54
N VAL A 30 1.38 -3.79 11.77
CA VAL A 30 -0.01 -3.35 11.84
C VAL A 30 -0.78 -4.25 12.81
N SER A 31 -0.78 -3.88 14.09
CA SER A 31 -1.41 -4.67 15.16
C SER A 31 -2.95 -4.60 15.16
N GLU A 32 -3.52 -3.52 14.62
CA GLU A 32 -4.96 -3.28 14.57
C GLU A 32 -5.42 -3.16 13.11
N SER A 33 -6.57 -3.75 12.77
CA SER A 33 -7.10 -3.65 11.41
C SER A 33 -7.41 -2.18 11.06
N PRO A 34 -6.88 -1.63 9.95
CA PRO A 34 -7.20 -0.28 9.53
C PRO A 34 -8.68 -0.16 9.13
N LYS A 35 -9.29 1.00 9.38
CA LYS A 35 -10.68 1.27 8.96
C LYS A 35 -10.75 1.48 7.45
N ALA A 36 -9.67 1.98 6.86
CA ALA A 36 -9.56 2.16 5.42
C ALA A 36 -8.11 2.08 4.95
N VAL A 37 -7.94 1.64 3.71
CA VAL A 37 -6.68 1.71 2.98
C VAL A 37 -6.90 2.61 1.77
N TYR A 38 -5.91 3.42 1.41
CA TYR A 38 -5.97 4.36 0.30
C TYR A 38 -4.83 4.12 -0.68
N LEU A 39 -5.12 4.27 -1.97
CA LEU A 39 -4.15 4.30 -3.05
C LEU A 39 -4.36 5.59 -3.87
N ASN A 40 -3.35 6.46 -3.94
CA ASN A 40 -3.40 7.77 -4.59
C ASN A 40 -4.63 8.60 -4.17
N SER A 41 -4.88 8.66 -2.86
CA SER A 41 -6.03 9.34 -2.23
C SER A 41 -7.41 8.70 -2.45
N ASN A 42 -7.53 7.67 -3.29
CA ASN A 42 -8.77 6.90 -3.44
C ASN A 42 -8.82 5.78 -2.40
N LYS A 43 -10.00 5.59 -1.78
CA LYS A 43 -10.20 4.45 -0.89
C LYS A 43 -10.11 3.16 -1.71
N ALA A 44 -9.27 2.24 -1.26
CA ALA A 44 -9.08 0.95 -1.89
C ALA A 44 -10.29 0.05 -1.60
N ASP A 45 -10.71 -0.74 -2.59
CA ASP A 45 -11.78 -1.72 -2.44
C ASP A 45 -11.42 -2.75 -1.38
N SER A 46 -12.41 -3.26 -0.64
CA SER A 46 -12.17 -4.25 0.41
C SER A 46 -11.52 -5.54 -0.11
N SER A 47 -11.72 -5.88 -1.38
CA SER A 47 -11.08 -7.04 -2.03
C SER A 47 -9.61 -6.79 -2.42
N SER A 48 -9.18 -5.52 -2.45
CA SER A 48 -7.83 -5.13 -2.88
C SER A 48 -6.82 -5.11 -1.74
N TRP A 49 -7.24 -5.34 -0.50
CA TRP A 49 -6.33 -5.43 0.64
C TRP A 49 -6.80 -6.42 1.70
N LYS A 50 -5.88 -6.87 2.55
CA LYS A 50 -6.16 -7.78 3.66
C LYS A 50 -5.30 -7.42 4.87
N HIS A 51 -5.89 -7.48 6.06
CA HIS A 51 -5.17 -7.47 7.34
C HIS A 51 -4.94 -8.88 7.84
N ASP A 52 -3.72 -9.18 8.25
CA ASP A 52 -3.34 -10.38 8.98
C ASP A 52 -2.93 -9.99 10.40
N SER A 53 -3.78 -10.28 11.37
CA SER A 53 -3.54 -9.98 12.79
C SER A 53 -2.43 -10.81 13.41
N SER A 54 -2.20 -12.02 12.91
CA SER A 54 -1.18 -12.93 13.43
C SER A 54 0.21 -12.49 12.98
N ALA A 55 0.34 -12.17 11.69
CA ALA A 55 1.57 -11.64 11.11
C ALA A 55 1.77 -10.13 11.39
N LYS A 56 0.73 -9.45 11.88
CA LYS A 56 0.68 -7.99 12.08
C LYS A 56 1.00 -7.25 10.78
N THR A 57 0.32 -7.61 9.69
CA THR A 57 0.55 -7.03 8.36
C THR A 57 -0.72 -6.57 7.68
N VAL A 58 -0.59 -5.58 6.79
CA VAL A 58 -1.62 -5.22 5.80
C VAL A 58 -1.03 -5.34 4.41
N THR A 59 -1.63 -6.16 3.58
CA THR A 59 -1.23 -6.36 2.18
C THR A 59 -2.21 -5.63 1.29
N LEU A 60 -1.74 -4.76 0.41
CA LEU A 60 -2.50 -3.99 -0.56
C LEU A 60 -2.05 -4.32 -1.99
N THR A 61 -2.99 -4.71 -2.84
CA THR A 61 -2.78 -4.83 -4.29
C THR A 61 -2.79 -3.45 -4.94
N VAL A 62 -1.73 -3.10 -5.66
CA VAL A 62 -1.48 -1.76 -6.19
C VAL A 62 -1.66 -1.68 -7.70
N GLY A 63 -0.99 -2.55 -8.46
CA GLY A 63 -1.06 -2.60 -9.92
C GLY A 63 -0.64 -1.29 -10.64
N LYS A 64 0.15 -0.43 -10.00
CA LYS A 64 0.60 0.86 -10.54
C LYS A 64 1.98 0.75 -11.19
N ALA A 65 2.21 1.53 -12.24
CA ALA A 65 3.55 1.66 -12.83
C ALA A 65 4.55 2.20 -11.80
N LEU A 66 5.85 1.96 -12.06
CA LEU A 66 6.94 2.46 -11.22
C LEU A 66 7.05 4.01 -11.19
N GLY A 67 6.21 4.73 -11.95
CA GLY A 67 6.13 6.19 -12.05
C GLY A 67 5.48 6.92 -10.85
N GLY A 68 5.24 6.20 -9.76
CA GLY A 68 4.91 6.78 -8.47
C GLY A 68 3.46 6.57 -8.01
N PHE A 69 3.31 6.35 -6.72
CA PHE A 69 2.03 6.20 -6.04
C PHE A 69 2.17 6.50 -4.55
N THR A 70 1.05 6.71 -3.87
CA THR A 70 0.98 6.77 -2.41
C THR A 70 -0.01 5.74 -1.89
N ALA A 71 0.45 4.85 -1.02
CA ALA A 71 -0.38 3.92 -0.28
C ALA A 71 -0.47 4.38 1.18
N ARG A 72 -1.68 4.41 1.77
CA ARG A 72 -1.90 4.90 3.13
C ARG A 72 -2.91 4.06 3.91
N LEU A 73 -2.63 3.79 5.18
CA LEU A 73 -3.52 3.19 6.16
C LEU A 73 -4.22 4.29 6.99
N ALA A 74 -5.52 4.15 7.26
CA ALA A 74 -6.30 5.08 8.08
C ALA A 74 -7.15 4.36 9.13
#